data_AF-A0A6A5AU17-F1
#
_entry.id   AF-A0A6A5AU17-F1
#
_cell.length_a   1.000
_cell.length_b   1.000
_cell.length_c   1.000
_cell.angle_alpha   90.00
_cell.angle_beta   90.00
_cell.angle_gamma   90.00
#
_symmetry.space_group_name_H-M   'P 1'
#
loop_
_entity.id
_entity.type
_entity.pdbx_description
1 polymer ?
#
loop_
_entity_poly.entity_id
_entity_poly.type
_entity_poly.pdbx_seq_one_letter_code
_entity_poly.pdbx_strand_id
1 'polypeptide(L)'
;MAVILSRRATLYAALGHYNESLDDAEHAIQLEPNFSTAYFRKGYALCSLGRYAEACVEFRKGLEYDACCPHLRHALEVTMNSLHQKPK
;
A
#
# COMPACT_ATOMS: atom_id res chain seq x y z
N MET A 1 -6.27 0.95 -16.80
CA MET A 1 -7.35 1.43 -15.89
C MET A 1 -6.87 1.51 -14.44
N ALA A 2 -5.83 0.77 -14.07
CA ALA A 2 -5.27 0.77 -12.73
C ALA A 2 -4.76 2.15 -12.27
N VAL A 3 -4.27 2.98 -13.20
CA VAL A 3 -3.82 4.36 -12.89
C VAL A 3 -4.96 5.23 -12.33
N ILE A 4 -6.19 5.11 -12.84
CA ILE A 4 -7.33 5.89 -12.34
C ILE A 4 -7.74 5.42 -10.95
N LEU A 5 -7.78 4.10 -10.73
CA LEU A 5 -8.05 3.51 -9.43
C LEU A 5 -6.99 3.93 -8.40
N SER A 6 -5.71 3.95 -8.77
CA SER A 6 -4.63 4.46 -7.90
C SER A 6 -4.83 5.93 -7.52
N ARG A 7 -5.22 6.78 -8.47
CA ARG A 7 -5.52 8.19 -8.18
C ARG A 7 -6.72 8.32 -7.24
N ARG A 8 -7.78 7.54 -7.47
CA ARG A 8 -8.98 7.53 -6.62
C ARG A 8 -8.68 7.01 -5.21
N ALA A 9 -7.91 5.92 -5.09
CA ALA A 9 -7.42 5.40 -3.82
C ALA A 9 -6.62 6.45 -3.03
N THR A 10 -5.84 7.29 -3.73
CA THR A 10 -5.11 8.41 -3.11
C THR A 10 -6.05 9.42 -2.49
N LEU A 11 -7.11 9.79 -3.21
CA LEU A 11 -8.11 10.73 -2.73
C LEU A 11 -8.87 10.16 -1.54
N TYR A 12 -9.29 8.90 -1.60
CA TYR A 12 -9.92 8.22 -0.46
C TYR A 12 -9.01 8.20 0.77
N ALA A 13 -7.73 7.88 0.60
CA ALA A 13 -6.77 7.91 1.70
C ALA A 13 -6.60 9.33 2.28
N ALA A 14 -6.59 10.37 1.45
CA ALA A 14 -6.52 11.76 1.90
C ALA A 14 -7.80 12.20 2.65
N LEU A 15 -8.95 11.63 2.30
CA LEU A 15 -10.22 11.83 2.99
C LEU A 15 -10.36 11.01 4.29
N GLY A 16 -9.42 10.08 4.57
CA GLY A 16 -9.50 9.16 5.69
C GLY A 16 -10.34 7.90 5.43
N HIS A 17 -10.81 7.71 4.21
CA HIS A 17 -11.60 6.57 3.75
C HIS A 17 -10.68 5.42 3.35
N TYR A 18 -9.98 4.83 4.32
CA TYR A 18 -8.93 3.85 4.05
C TYR A 18 -9.46 2.51 3.54
N ASN A 19 -10.70 2.12 3.88
CA ASN A 19 -11.30 0.88 3.37
C ASN A 19 -11.59 0.98 1.87
N GLU A 20 -12.20 2.08 1.42
CA GLU A 20 -12.42 2.33 -0.01
C GLU A 20 -11.10 2.49 -0.78
N SER A 21 -10.10 3.11 -0.16
CA SER A 21 -8.74 3.18 -0.72
C SER A 21 -8.14 1.80 -0.94
N LEU A 22 -8.36 0.88 0.01
CA LEU A 22 -7.87 -0.50 -0.06
C LEU A 22 -8.57 -1.26 -1.19
N ASP A 23 -9.89 -1.16 -1.30
CA ASP A 23 -10.69 -1.81 -2.35
C ASP A 23 -10.24 -1.36 -3.76
N ASP A 24 -10.05 -0.04 -3.94
CA ASP A 24 -9.52 0.51 -5.19
C ASP A 24 -8.11 0.02 -5.51
N ALA A 25 -7.26 -0.09 -4.49
CA ALA A 25 -5.91 -0.59 -4.67
C ALA A 25 -5.90 -2.09 -5.02
N GLU A 26 -6.80 -2.89 -4.45
CA GLU A 26 -6.96 -4.31 -4.80
C GLU A 26 -7.48 -4.48 -6.22
N HIS A 27 -8.49 -3.71 -6.63
CA HIS A 27 -8.96 -3.70 -8.01
C HIS A 27 -7.85 -3.26 -8.97
N ALA A 28 -7.03 -2.27 -8.61
CA ALA A 28 -5.89 -1.85 -9.42
C ALA A 28 -4.87 -2.98 -9.61
N ILE A 29 -4.59 -3.77 -8.57
CA ILE A 29 -3.70 -4.95 -8.63
C ILE A 29 -4.31 -6.05 -9.50
N GLN A 30 -5.62 -6.30 -9.39
CA GLN A 30 -6.30 -7.31 -10.23
C GLN A 30 -6.24 -6.97 -11.71
N LEU A 31 -6.37 -5.68 -12.06
CA LEU A 31 -6.28 -5.22 -13.44
C LEU A 31 -4.84 -5.22 -13.96
N GLU A 32 -3.89 -4.76 -13.15
CA GLU A 32 -2.48 -4.65 -13.53
C GLU A 32 -1.60 -5.18 -12.38
N PRO A 33 -1.32 -6.50 -12.33
CA PRO A 33 -0.58 -7.12 -11.23
C PRO A 33 0.87 -6.67 -11.09
N ASN A 34 1.45 -6.10 -12.15
CA ASN A 34 2.80 -5.53 -12.18
C ASN A 34 2.83 -4.06 -11.75
N PHE A 35 1.70 -3.47 -11.35
CA PHE A 35 1.63 -2.06 -11.01
C PHE A 35 2.08 -1.80 -9.57
N SER A 36 3.38 -1.57 -9.39
CA SER A 36 4.03 -1.32 -8.09
C SER A 36 3.35 -0.23 -7.26
N THR A 37 2.79 0.79 -7.92
CA THR A 37 2.07 1.87 -7.23
C THR A 37 0.79 1.38 -6.55
N ALA A 38 0.08 0.39 -7.10
CA ALA A 38 -1.12 -0.13 -6.45
C ALA A 38 -0.80 -0.89 -5.15
N TYR A 39 0.29 -1.66 -5.11
CA TYR A 39 0.80 -2.25 -3.87
C TYR A 39 1.19 -1.20 -2.84
N PHE A 40 1.80 -0.09 -3.29
CA PHE A 40 2.08 1.04 -2.40
C PHE A 40 0.81 1.63 -1.80
N ARG A 41 -0.23 1.88 -2.63
CA ARG A 41 -1.53 2.40 -2.16
C ARG A 41 -2.19 1.45 -1.17
N LYS A 42 -2.18 0.15 -1.46
CA LYS A 42 -2.75 -0.88 -0.58
C LYS A 42 -2.01 -0.94 0.76
N GLY A 43 -0.69 -0.98 0.74
CA GLY A 43 0.13 -0.97 1.95
C GLY A 43 -0.07 0.29 2.78
N TYR A 44 -0.17 1.46 2.12
CA TYR A 44 -0.47 2.72 2.81
C TYR A 44 -1.84 2.69 3.50
N ALA A 45 -2.89 2.25 2.81
CA ALA A 45 -4.23 2.11 3.38
C ALA A 45 -4.24 1.15 4.58
N LEU A 46 -3.54 0.01 4.47
CA LEU A 46 -3.37 -0.95 5.57
C LEU A 46 -2.64 -0.35 6.77
N CYS A 47 -1.57 0.42 6.55
CA CYS A 47 -0.87 1.14 7.62
C CYS A 47 -1.79 2.13 8.34
N SER A 48 -2.58 2.89 7.59
CA SER A 48 -3.56 3.82 8.16
C SER A 48 -4.68 3.11 8.93
N LEU A 49 -5.01 1.88 8.58
CA LEU A 49 -5.92 1.00 9.34
C LEU A 49 -5.25 0.30 10.54
N GLY A 50 -3.95 0.54 10.77
CA GLY A 50 -3.17 -0.08 11.85
C GLY A 50 -2.78 -1.54 11.59
N ARG A 51 -3.00 -2.05 10.37
CA ARG A 51 -2.70 -3.41 9.91
C ARG A 51 -1.28 -3.49 9.34
N TYR A 52 -0.28 -3.12 10.15
CA TYR A 52 1.11 -2.99 9.71
C TYR A 52 1.74 -4.29 9.21
N ALA A 53 1.40 -5.44 9.81
CA ALA A 53 1.93 -6.73 9.38
C ALA A 53 1.53 -7.08 7.94
N GLU A 54 0.27 -6.81 7.59
CA GLU A 54 -0.25 -7.05 6.24
C GLU A 54 0.30 -6.03 5.24
N ALA A 55 0.44 -4.77 5.65
CA ALA A 55 1.07 -3.74 4.82
C ALA A 55 2.51 -4.13 4.41
N CYS A 56 3.31 -4.66 5.34
CA CYS A 56 4.66 -5.14 5.05
C CYS A 56 4.69 -6.24 3.98
N VAL A 57 3.71 -7.16 4.02
CA VAL A 57 3.60 -8.24 3.01
C VAL A 57 3.29 -7.65 1.63
N GLU A 58 2.36 -6.70 1.55
CA GLU A 58 1.99 -6.09 0.28
C GLU A 58 3.11 -5.20 -0.29
N PHE A 59 3.84 -4.46 0.55
CA PHE A 59 5.02 -3.70 0.09
C PHE A 59 6.12 -4.62 -0.44
N ARG A 60 6.35 -5.78 0.20
CA ARG A 60 7.30 -6.78 -0.30
C ARG A 60 6.88 -7.32 -1.67
N LYS A 61 5.61 -7.65 -1.86
CA LYS A 61 5.09 -8.07 -3.18
C LYS A 61 5.30 -6.98 -4.23
N GLY A 62 5.04 -5.72 -3.89
CA GLY A 62 5.32 -4.59 -4.78
C GLY A 62 6.79 -4.51 -5.20
N LEU A 63 7.72 -4.77 -4.26
CA LEU A 63 9.16 -4.81 -4.52
C LEU A 63 9.60 -6.02 -5.37
N GLU A 64 8.83 -7.11 -5.41
CA GLU A 64 9.12 -8.22 -6.32
C GLU A 64 8.89 -7.82 -7.79
N TYR A 65 7.93 -6.93 -8.06
CA TYR A 65 7.67 -6.40 -9.40
C TYR A 65 8.56 -5.20 -9.74
N ASP A 66 8.84 -4.32 -8.75
CA ASP A 66 9.63 -3.11 -8.93
C ASP A 66 10.62 -2.95 -7.76
N ALA A 67 11.68 -3.76 -7.83
CA ALA A 67 12.70 -3.87 -6.79
C ALA A 67 13.49 -2.57 -6.55
N CYS A 68 13.52 -1.68 -7.54
CA CYS A 68 14.24 -0.42 -7.46
C CYS A 68 13.35 0.75 -7.02
N CYS A 69 12.06 0.53 -6.69
CA CYS A 69 11.18 1.61 -6.27
C CYS A 69 11.55 2.12 -4.87
N PRO A 70 12.12 3.34 -4.72
CA PRO A 70 12.52 3.87 -3.42
C PRO A 70 11.31 4.11 -2.51
N HIS A 71 10.15 4.44 -3.08
CA HIS A 71 8.92 4.69 -2.34
C HIS A 71 8.44 3.44 -1.58
N LEU A 72 8.44 2.27 -2.23
CA LEU A 72 8.05 1.01 -1.60
C LEU A 72 9.03 0.59 -0.51
N ARG A 73 10.33 0.73 -0.76
CA ARG A 73 11.37 0.41 0.23
C ARG A 73 11.26 1.29 1.47
N HIS A 74 11.11 2.60 1.26
CA HIS A 74 10.94 3.55 2.35
C HIS A 74 9.66 3.28 3.14
N ALA A 75 8.54 3.02 2.47
CA ALA A 75 7.28 2.68 3.13
C ALA A 75 7.38 1.38 3.94
N LEU A 76 8.09 0.37 3.45
CA LEU A 76 8.35 -0.87 4.19
C LEU A 76 9.16 -0.61 5.46
N GLU A 77 10.24 0.18 5.38
CA GLU A 77 11.05 0.56 6.56
C GLU A 77 10.22 1.29 7.61
N VAL A 78 9.46 2.31 7.20
CA VAL A 78 8.59 3.07 8.10
C VAL A 78 7.56 2.16 8.77
N THR A 79 6.96 1.24 8.01
CA THR A 79 5.96 0.31 8.51
C THR A 79 6.54 -0.71 9.48
N MET A 80 7.74 -1.23 9.20
CA MET A 80 8.45 -2.14 10.10
C MET A 80 8.81 -1.45 11.42
N ASN A 81 9.23 -0.19 11.38
CA ASN A 81 9.50 0.57 12.59
C ASN A 81 8.22 0.75 13.44
N SER A 82 7.10 1.10 12.80
CA SER A 82 5.79 1.22 13.46
C SER A 82 5.29 -0.12 14.03
N LEU A 83 5.63 -1.25 13.39
CA LEU A 83 5.31 -2.59 13.89
C LEU A 83 6.09 -2.91 15.18
N HIS A 84 7.38 -2.55 15.23
CA HIS A 84 8.23 -2.78 16.41
C HIS A 84 7.93 -1.83 17.58
N GLN A 85 7.34 -0.66 17.30
CA GLN A 85 7.02 0.34 18.33
C GLN A 85 5.73 0.08 19.10
N LYS A 86 4.90 -0.92 18.75
CA LYS A 86 3.77 -1.29 19.61
C LYS A 86 4.29 -2.08 20.82
N PRO A 87 4.32 -1.51 22.04
CA PRO A 87 4.58 -2.31 23.22
C PRO A 87 3.36 -3.21 23.44
N LYS A 88 3.61 -4.46 23.82
CA LYS A 88 2.60 -5.35 24.37
C LYS A 88 1.94 -4.73 25.61
#